data_AF-A0A7H0GIQ0-F1
#
_entry.id   AF-A0A7H0GIQ0-F1
#
_cell.length_a   1.000
_cell.length_b   1.000
_cell.length_c   1.000
_cell.angle_alpha   90.00
_cell.angle_beta   90.00
_cell.angle_gamma   90.00
#
_symmetry.space_group_name_H-M   'P 1'
#
loop_
_entity.id
_entity.type
_entity.pdbx_description
1 polymer ?
#
loop_
_entity_poly.entity_id
_entity_poly.type
_entity_poly.pdbx_seq_one_letter_code
_entity_poly.pdbx_strand_id
1 'polypeptide(L)'
;MGNAWYWRSLVKRYPRLAIPALVSSVFSCTLLALFGFRYAGLNVYSGSDVTSFLPTVVDFRLAAWEGAIGSFFLGKFSFNPVLWTIRTELFGSVLVLVLVPLVGRLPAWLRYAIYAGLIWQFSNDNLMAFVFGALAADLLLKPPRGLAGLKTGCVPALIFMLGLYLLSRPYYVPYVNLWQPVDLLMPDPTMRKPHAAGAFLLILSVGSVAPVRRLLEGRVAQFLGRLSYSLYLLHFPLLASVGALVLLAMVTHVGYGTALLLAFPVVMAICLALSMVFNRWVDEPAVAFSSRLAGALVRNRA
;
A
#
# COMPACT_ATOMS: atom_id res chain seq x y z
N MET A 1 26.80 18.53 -3.11
CA MET A 1 25.38 18.60 -2.69
C MET A 1 24.60 17.29 -2.88
N GLY A 2 24.81 16.50 -3.96
CA GLY A 2 24.03 15.28 -4.23
C GLY A 2 24.14 14.16 -3.18
N ASN A 3 25.34 13.76 -2.77
CA ASN A 3 25.53 12.59 -1.88
C ASN A 3 24.91 12.77 -0.48
N ALA A 4 24.92 14.00 0.05
CA ALA A 4 24.31 14.32 1.34
C ALA A 4 22.77 14.18 1.30
N TRP A 5 22.14 14.46 0.16
CA TRP A 5 20.70 14.28 -0.02
C TRP A 5 20.33 12.79 0.01
N TYR A 6 21.06 11.93 -0.71
CA TYR A 6 20.81 10.49 -0.71
C TYR A 6 20.98 9.88 0.68
N TRP A 7 22.04 10.24 1.41
CA TRP A 7 22.25 9.78 2.78
C TRP A 7 21.13 10.21 3.72
N ARG A 8 20.70 11.48 3.65
CA ARG A 8 19.55 11.95 4.44
C ARG A 8 18.29 11.17 4.08
N SER A 9 18.02 10.96 2.80
CA SER A 9 16.85 10.22 2.34
C SER A 9 16.85 8.77 2.82
N LEU A 10 18.00 8.09 2.87
CA LEU A 10 18.12 6.73 3.39
C LEU A 10 17.84 6.67 4.90
N VAL A 11 18.48 7.54 5.68
CA VAL A 11 18.36 7.53 7.15
C VAL A 11 16.94 7.86 7.62
N LYS A 12 16.21 8.73 6.91
CA LYS A 12 14.83 9.10 7.26
C LYS A 12 13.84 7.95 7.10
N ARG A 13 14.09 7.02 6.18
CA ARG A 13 13.09 6.02 5.74
C ARG A 13 12.69 5.07 6.84
N TYR A 14 13.66 4.43 7.48
CA TYR A 14 13.37 3.41 8.48
C TYR A 14 12.58 3.99 9.67
N PRO A 15 13.01 5.08 10.34
CA PRO A 15 12.24 5.66 11.45
C PRO A 15 10.85 6.17 11.02
N ARG A 16 10.73 6.74 9.82
CA ARG A 16 9.44 7.22 9.29
C ARG A 16 8.41 6.10 9.15
N LEU A 17 8.84 4.90 8.74
CA LEU A 17 7.97 3.74 8.59
C LEU A 17 7.81 2.96 9.91
N ALA A 18 8.89 2.79 10.67
CA ALA A 18 8.93 1.94 11.86
C ALA A 18 8.16 2.54 13.04
N ILE A 19 8.15 3.87 13.21
CA ILE A 19 7.41 4.50 14.32
C ILE A 19 5.89 4.28 14.16
N PRO A 20 5.26 4.61 13.01
CA PRO A 20 3.85 4.28 12.79
C PRO A 20 3.56 2.78 12.85
N ALA A 21 4.40 1.94 12.25
CA ALA A 21 4.22 0.49 12.29
C ALA A 21 4.20 -0.04 13.73
N LEU A 22 5.17 0.35 14.56
CA LEU A 22 5.23 0.05 15.98
C LEU A 22 3.94 0.44 16.72
N VAL A 23 3.52 1.69 16.58
CA VAL A 23 2.33 2.19 17.29
C VAL A 23 1.07 1.48 16.81
N SER A 24 0.95 1.17 15.52
CA SER A 24 -0.18 0.41 14.98
C SER A 24 -0.25 -1.04 15.49
N SER A 25 0.89 -1.72 15.63
CA SER A 25 0.93 -3.07 16.18
C SER A 25 0.59 -3.10 17.67
N VAL A 26 1.11 -2.14 18.45
CA VAL A 26 0.73 -1.99 19.87
C VAL A 26 -0.75 -1.65 19.99
N PHE A 27 -1.26 -0.76 19.15
CA PHE A 27 -2.70 -0.43 19.09
C PHE A 27 -3.56 -1.66 18.78
N SER A 28 -3.15 -2.49 17.82
CA SER A 28 -3.82 -3.77 17.52
C SER A 28 -3.85 -4.70 18.74
N CYS A 29 -2.72 -4.81 19.46
CA CYS A 29 -2.66 -5.59 20.70
C CYS A 29 -3.58 -5.03 21.80
N THR A 30 -3.69 -3.71 21.91
CA THR A 30 -4.65 -3.05 22.82
C THR A 30 -6.09 -3.38 22.45
N LEU A 31 -6.44 -3.37 21.15
CA LEU A 31 -7.78 -3.78 20.70
C LEU A 31 -8.07 -5.25 21.04
N LEU A 32 -7.09 -6.14 20.87
CA LEU A 32 -7.20 -7.54 21.30
C LEU A 32 -7.47 -7.62 22.81
N ALA A 33 -6.74 -6.87 23.63
CA ALA A 33 -6.90 -6.87 25.07
C ALA A 33 -8.26 -6.33 25.55
N LEU A 34 -8.80 -5.30 24.88
CA LEU A 34 -10.05 -4.65 25.28
C LEU A 34 -11.30 -5.36 24.76
N PHE A 35 -11.27 -5.81 23.51
CA PHE A 35 -12.46 -6.25 22.78
C PHE A 35 -12.40 -7.72 22.36
N GLY A 36 -11.18 -8.25 22.22
CA GLY A 36 -10.93 -9.48 21.49
C GLY A 36 -11.09 -9.30 19.97
N PHE A 37 -10.46 -10.16 19.18
CA PHE A 37 -10.76 -10.27 17.76
C PHE A 37 -11.90 -11.27 17.56
N ARG A 38 -13.05 -10.78 17.08
CA ARG A 38 -14.32 -11.54 17.04
C ARG A 38 -14.84 -11.81 15.63
N TYR A 39 -14.06 -11.44 14.62
CA TYR A 39 -14.44 -11.57 13.22
C TYR A 39 -14.79 -13.01 12.81
N ALA A 40 -14.17 -14.04 13.41
CA ALA A 40 -14.49 -15.44 13.13
C ALA A 40 -15.96 -15.80 13.48
N GLY A 41 -16.57 -15.09 14.44
CA GLY A 41 -17.99 -15.27 14.77
C GLY A 41 -18.93 -14.84 13.65
N LEU A 42 -18.46 -14.05 12.68
CA LEU A 42 -19.25 -13.60 11.53
C LEU A 42 -19.29 -14.61 10.38
N ASN A 43 -18.49 -15.68 10.44
CA ASN A 43 -18.43 -16.70 9.40
C ASN A 43 -19.80 -17.35 9.14
N VAL A 44 -20.54 -17.65 10.21
CA VAL A 44 -21.89 -18.26 10.14
C VAL A 44 -22.88 -17.38 9.38
N TYR A 45 -22.73 -16.06 9.44
CA TYR A 45 -23.63 -15.11 8.79
C TYR A 45 -23.20 -14.72 7.38
N SER A 46 -21.89 -14.69 7.14
CA SER A 46 -21.30 -14.27 5.86
C SER A 46 -21.10 -15.42 4.86
N GLY A 47 -21.15 -16.68 5.32
CA GLY A 47 -20.77 -17.85 4.53
C GLY A 47 -19.27 -17.93 4.27
N SER A 48 -18.45 -17.24 5.08
CA SER A 48 -16.99 -17.19 4.94
C SER A 48 -16.31 -18.29 5.73
N ASP A 49 -15.24 -18.87 5.17
CA ASP A 49 -14.39 -19.88 5.84
C ASP A 49 -13.09 -19.29 6.42
N VAL A 50 -13.08 -17.98 6.72
CA VAL A 50 -11.89 -17.30 7.25
C VAL A 50 -11.55 -17.86 8.64
N THR A 51 -10.40 -18.51 8.76
CA THR A 51 -9.88 -19.01 10.03
C THR A 51 -9.29 -17.89 10.87
N SER A 52 -9.13 -18.11 12.18
CA SER A 52 -8.52 -17.13 13.08
C SER A 52 -7.00 -17.05 12.83
N PHE A 53 -6.59 -16.13 11.95
CA PHE A 53 -5.18 -15.84 11.65
C PHE A 53 -4.58 -14.71 12.52
N LEU A 54 -5.39 -13.95 13.27
CA LEU A 54 -4.90 -12.98 14.25
C LEU A 54 -4.61 -13.65 15.61
N PRO A 55 -3.65 -13.12 16.40
CA PRO A 55 -3.34 -13.63 17.72
C PRO A 55 -4.55 -13.61 18.67
N THR A 56 -4.66 -14.62 19.51
CA THR A 56 -5.63 -14.69 20.62
C THR A 56 -5.03 -14.30 21.97
N VAL A 57 -3.69 -14.30 22.06
CA VAL A 57 -2.95 -13.99 23.27
C VAL A 57 -2.43 -12.55 23.20
N VAL A 58 -2.65 -11.79 24.29
CA VAL A 58 -2.13 -10.44 24.46
C VAL A 58 -0.64 -10.51 24.77
N ASP A 59 0.19 -10.01 23.87
CA ASP A 59 1.64 -9.85 24.07
C ASP A 59 2.12 -8.52 23.48
N PHE A 60 2.16 -7.49 24.32
CA PHE A 60 2.61 -6.15 23.93
C PHE A 60 4.09 -6.11 23.53
N ARG A 61 4.92 -6.99 24.10
CA ARG A 61 6.35 -7.03 23.79
C ARG A 61 6.57 -7.57 22.39
N LEU A 62 5.88 -8.66 22.04
CA LEU A 62 5.93 -9.22 20.70
C LEU A 62 5.32 -8.24 19.69
N ALA A 63 4.16 -7.64 19.99
CA ALA A 63 3.54 -6.64 19.12
C ALA A 63 4.47 -5.44 18.85
N ALA A 64 5.15 -4.94 19.88
CA ALA A 64 6.12 -3.86 19.73
C ALA A 64 7.32 -4.27 18.88
N TRP A 65 7.88 -5.46 19.13
CA TRP A 65 9.01 -5.97 18.37
C TRP A 65 8.66 -6.23 16.90
N GLU A 66 7.49 -6.80 16.61
CA GLU A 66 7.02 -7.03 15.23
C GLU A 66 6.81 -5.71 14.49
N GLY A 67 6.17 -4.73 15.13
CA GLY A 67 5.93 -3.42 14.54
C GLY A 67 7.21 -2.62 14.29
N ALA A 68 8.21 -2.71 15.18
CA ALA A 68 9.47 -1.98 15.03
C ALA A 68 10.49 -2.68 14.12
N ILE A 69 10.66 -3.99 14.24
CA ILE A 69 11.79 -4.74 13.67
C ILE A 69 11.32 -5.96 12.86
N GLY A 70 10.46 -6.80 13.46
CA GLY A 70 10.08 -8.09 12.89
C GLY A 70 9.48 -7.99 11.49
N SER A 71 8.60 -7.03 11.26
CA SER A 71 7.92 -6.81 9.98
C SER A 71 8.88 -6.38 8.88
N PHE A 72 9.86 -5.54 9.20
CA PHE A 72 10.82 -4.98 8.25
C PHE A 72 11.85 -5.98 7.75
N PHE A 73 12.40 -6.80 8.65
CA PHE A 73 13.57 -7.64 8.32
C PHE A 73 13.24 -9.13 8.25
N LEU A 74 12.26 -9.58 9.03
CA LEU A 74 11.93 -11.01 9.20
C LEU A 74 10.58 -11.38 8.60
N GLY A 75 9.78 -10.41 8.15
CA GLY A 75 8.43 -10.65 7.63
C GLY A 75 7.47 -11.17 8.71
N LYS A 76 7.68 -10.80 9.97
CA LYS A 76 6.80 -11.16 11.09
C LYS A 76 5.89 -10.00 11.45
N PHE A 77 4.58 -10.20 11.33
CA PHE A 77 3.57 -9.16 11.46
C PHE A 77 2.23 -9.70 11.96
N SER A 78 2.25 -10.71 12.83
CA SER A 78 1.04 -11.39 13.32
C SER A 78 0.01 -10.43 13.93
N PHE A 79 0.46 -9.43 14.69
CA PHE A 79 -0.47 -8.45 15.28
C PHE A 79 -1.06 -7.46 14.29
N ASN A 80 -0.38 -7.17 13.18
CA ASN A 80 -0.90 -6.27 12.16
C ASN A 80 -0.55 -6.76 10.75
N PRO A 81 -1.40 -7.63 10.16
CA PRO A 81 -1.13 -8.25 8.87
C PRO A 81 -0.91 -7.27 7.72
N VAL A 82 -1.44 -6.04 7.81
CA VAL A 82 -1.24 -5.00 6.80
C VAL A 82 0.24 -4.61 6.66
N LEU A 83 1.08 -4.90 7.66
CA LEU A 83 2.52 -4.63 7.58
C LEU A 83 3.26 -5.56 6.62
N TRP A 84 2.58 -6.49 5.95
CA TRP A 84 3.20 -7.40 4.97
C TRP A 84 3.95 -6.67 3.84
N THR A 85 3.53 -5.45 3.47
CA THR A 85 4.22 -4.65 2.44
C THR A 85 5.43 -3.88 2.95
N ILE A 86 5.54 -3.64 4.26
CA ILE A 86 6.48 -2.66 4.82
C ILE A 86 7.95 -3.00 4.53
N ARG A 87 8.25 -4.31 4.49
CA ARG A 87 9.54 -4.83 4.07
C ARG A 87 9.85 -4.45 2.63
N THR A 88 8.94 -4.75 1.71
CA THR A 88 9.07 -4.38 0.30
C THR A 88 9.13 -2.85 0.14
N GLU A 89 8.38 -2.09 0.93
CA GLU A 89 8.42 -0.62 0.88
C GLU A 89 9.78 -0.06 1.29
N LEU A 90 10.39 -0.61 2.34
CA LEU A 90 11.73 -0.22 2.77
C LEU A 90 12.75 -0.53 1.65
N PHE A 91 12.85 -1.79 1.22
CA PHE A 91 13.85 -2.22 0.23
C PHE A 91 13.60 -1.64 -1.16
N GLY A 92 12.35 -1.60 -1.61
CA GLY A 92 11.97 -1.02 -2.91
C GLY A 92 12.28 0.47 -2.99
N SER A 93 12.13 1.19 -1.88
CA SER A 93 12.49 2.59 -1.86
C SER A 93 14.00 2.86 -1.85
N VAL A 94 14.80 1.94 -1.28
CA VAL A 94 16.27 1.95 -1.42
C VAL A 94 16.66 1.61 -2.87
N LEU A 95 16.02 0.61 -3.47
CA LEU A 95 16.21 0.23 -4.87
C LEU A 95 16.02 1.44 -5.79
N VAL A 96 14.94 2.22 -5.64
CA VAL A 96 14.71 3.43 -6.45
C VAL A 96 15.81 4.48 -6.24
N LEU A 97 16.26 4.68 -5.00
CA LEU A 97 17.32 5.65 -4.68
C LEU A 97 18.67 5.30 -5.33
N VAL A 98 18.95 4.01 -5.55
CA VAL A 98 20.16 3.53 -6.24
C VAL A 98 19.95 3.51 -7.75
N LEU A 99 18.79 3.01 -8.20
CA LEU A 99 18.49 2.79 -9.61
C LEU A 99 18.45 4.09 -10.41
N VAL A 100 17.69 5.09 -9.94
CA VAL A 100 17.46 6.35 -10.66
C VAL A 100 18.78 7.10 -11.01
N PRO A 101 19.73 7.33 -10.07
CA PRO A 101 20.98 8.00 -10.42
C PRO A 101 21.90 7.15 -11.30
N LEU A 102 21.82 5.82 -11.21
CA LEU A 102 22.59 4.90 -12.04
C LEU A 102 22.12 5.01 -13.51
N VAL A 103 20.83 4.82 -13.75
CA VAL A 103 20.26 4.82 -15.10
C VAL A 103 20.15 6.21 -15.71
N GLY A 104 20.08 7.25 -14.89
CA GLY A 104 19.97 8.64 -15.35
C GLY A 104 21.14 9.14 -16.19
N ARG A 105 22.32 8.49 -16.09
CA ARG A 105 23.53 8.80 -16.87
C ARG A 105 23.71 7.93 -18.11
N LEU A 106 22.89 6.89 -18.27
CA LEU A 106 23.03 5.91 -19.34
C LEU A 106 22.24 6.31 -20.59
N PRO A 107 22.66 5.87 -21.79
CA PRO A 107 21.87 6.03 -23.00
C PRO A 107 20.52 5.30 -22.87
N ALA A 108 19.50 5.77 -23.59
CA ALA A 108 18.12 5.32 -23.43
C ALA A 108 17.95 3.80 -23.61
N TRP A 109 18.62 3.20 -24.60
CA TRP A 109 18.52 1.76 -24.86
C TRP A 109 19.00 0.93 -23.66
N LEU A 110 20.13 1.31 -23.04
CA LEU A 110 20.70 0.59 -21.90
C LEU A 110 19.84 0.79 -20.65
N ARG A 111 19.28 1.98 -20.47
CA ARG A 111 18.33 2.25 -19.37
C ARG A 111 17.08 1.37 -19.48
N TYR A 112 16.47 1.27 -20.66
CA TYR A 112 15.30 0.41 -20.86
C TYR A 112 15.66 -1.08 -20.75
N ALA A 113 16.86 -1.49 -21.19
CA ALA A 113 17.35 -2.85 -20.98
C ALA A 113 17.51 -3.18 -19.48
N ILE A 114 18.04 -2.24 -18.68
CA ILE A 114 18.14 -2.40 -17.21
C ILE A 114 16.75 -2.51 -16.58
N TYR A 115 15.80 -1.63 -16.93
CA TYR A 115 14.44 -1.73 -16.41
C TYR A 115 13.79 -3.07 -16.78
N ALA A 116 13.91 -3.52 -18.02
CA ALA A 116 13.39 -4.80 -18.46
C ALA A 116 14.03 -5.97 -17.70
N GLY A 117 15.35 -5.97 -17.53
CA GLY A 117 16.08 -6.99 -16.77
C GLY A 117 15.65 -7.03 -15.30
N LEU A 118 15.45 -5.86 -14.66
CA LEU A 118 15.00 -5.80 -13.27
C LEU A 118 13.52 -6.19 -13.11
N ILE A 119 12.65 -5.81 -14.04
CA ILE A 119 11.24 -6.25 -14.07
C ILE A 119 11.18 -7.78 -14.19
N TRP A 120 12.01 -8.36 -15.06
CA TRP A 120 12.11 -9.81 -15.21
C TRP A 120 12.64 -10.48 -13.93
N GLN A 121 13.73 -9.97 -13.36
CA GLN A 121 14.34 -10.47 -12.13
C GLN A 121 13.37 -10.44 -10.93
N PHE A 122 12.60 -9.36 -10.80
CA PHE A 122 11.62 -9.19 -9.72
C PHE A 122 10.21 -9.63 -10.10
N SER A 123 10.02 -10.39 -11.18
CA SER A 123 8.69 -10.77 -11.66
C SER A 123 7.84 -11.57 -10.65
N ASN A 124 8.48 -12.19 -9.67
CA ASN A 124 7.83 -12.91 -8.56
C ASN A 124 7.86 -12.14 -7.23
N ASP A 125 8.34 -10.90 -7.22
CA ASP A 125 8.48 -10.04 -6.03
C ASP A 125 7.79 -8.69 -6.26
N ASN A 126 7.21 -8.12 -5.19
CA ASN A 126 6.56 -6.82 -5.24
C ASN A 126 7.54 -5.66 -5.54
N LEU A 127 8.86 -5.89 -5.45
CA LEU A 127 9.89 -4.95 -5.89
C LEU A 127 9.74 -4.54 -7.37
N MET A 128 9.13 -5.38 -8.21
CA MET A 128 8.83 -5.03 -9.61
C MET A 128 7.99 -3.75 -9.72
N ALA A 129 7.06 -3.49 -8.79
CA ALA A 129 6.25 -2.27 -8.79
C ALA A 129 7.10 -1.00 -8.62
N PHE A 130 8.20 -1.06 -7.88
CA PHE A 130 9.14 0.06 -7.73
C PHE A 130 9.93 0.32 -9.01
N VAL A 131 10.32 -0.73 -9.72
CA VAL A 131 10.98 -0.61 -11.03
C VAL A 131 10.01 -0.02 -12.06
N PHE A 132 8.75 -0.49 -12.08
CA PHE A 132 7.70 0.11 -12.90
C PHE A 132 7.47 1.59 -12.55
N GLY A 133 7.49 1.97 -11.27
CA GLY A 133 7.40 3.37 -10.86
C GLY A 133 8.55 4.23 -11.39
N ALA A 134 9.79 3.71 -11.35
CA ALA A 134 10.96 4.38 -11.91
C ALA A 134 10.87 4.51 -13.45
N LEU A 135 10.43 3.45 -14.13
CA LEU A 135 10.16 3.46 -15.57
C LEU A 135 9.06 4.47 -15.93
N ALA A 136 7.95 4.51 -15.17
CA ALA A 136 6.85 5.45 -15.40
C ALA A 136 7.34 6.90 -15.26
N ALA A 137 8.11 7.19 -14.21
CA ALA A 137 8.69 8.51 -14.02
C ALA A 137 9.61 8.92 -15.19
N ASP A 138 10.45 8.01 -15.68
CA ASP A 138 11.33 8.26 -16.81
C ASP A 138 10.55 8.51 -18.12
N LEU A 139 9.51 7.71 -18.41
CA LEU A 139 8.64 7.90 -19.57
C LEU A 139 7.83 9.20 -19.52
N LEU A 140 7.38 9.61 -18.32
CA LEU A 140 6.62 10.84 -18.14
C LEU A 140 7.49 12.10 -18.29
N LEU A 141 8.74 12.05 -17.80
CA LEU A 141 9.69 13.16 -17.83
C LEU A 141 10.47 13.27 -19.15
N LYS A 142 10.83 12.13 -19.76
CA LYS A 142 11.61 12.05 -21.00
C LYS A 142 10.91 11.15 -22.02
N PRO A 143 9.71 11.52 -22.49
CA PRO A 143 8.97 10.70 -23.43
C PRO A 143 9.78 10.56 -24.74
N PRO A 144 10.05 9.34 -25.21
CA PRO A 144 10.64 9.16 -26.53
C PRO A 144 9.66 9.67 -27.60
N ARG A 145 10.19 10.14 -28.75
CA ARG A 145 9.41 10.84 -29.78
C ARG A 145 8.14 10.08 -30.23
N GLY A 146 8.17 8.75 -30.27
CA GLY A 146 7.02 7.91 -30.63
C GLY A 146 5.92 7.78 -29.56
N LEU A 147 6.20 8.13 -28.30
CA LEU A 147 5.26 8.03 -27.18
C LEU A 147 4.55 9.37 -26.88
N ALA A 148 4.78 10.41 -27.70
CA ALA A 148 4.10 11.71 -27.56
C ALA A 148 2.57 11.60 -27.72
N GLY A 149 2.10 10.69 -28.58
CA GLY A 149 0.68 10.41 -28.81
C GLY A 149 -0.03 9.77 -27.61
N LEU A 150 0.70 9.28 -26.59
CA LEU A 150 0.08 8.72 -25.38
C LEU A 150 -0.64 9.78 -24.54
N LYS A 151 -0.42 11.07 -24.80
CA LYS A 151 -1.00 12.18 -24.02
C LYS A 151 -2.19 12.84 -24.71
N THR A 152 -2.58 12.42 -25.91
CA THR A 152 -3.60 13.08 -26.73
C THR A 152 -4.75 12.15 -27.11
N GLY A 153 -5.92 12.75 -27.40
CA GLY A 153 -7.11 12.02 -27.83
C GLY A 153 -7.63 11.01 -26.80
N CYS A 154 -8.10 9.86 -27.27
CA CYS A 154 -8.66 8.79 -26.45
C CYS A 154 -7.60 7.83 -25.88
N VAL A 155 -6.35 7.93 -26.31
CA VAL A 155 -5.28 6.99 -25.92
C VAL A 155 -5.05 6.93 -24.40
N PRO A 156 -4.95 8.05 -23.66
CA PRO A 156 -4.83 7.98 -22.21
C PRO A 156 -6.01 7.28 -21.54
N ALA A 157 -7.24 7.48 -22.05
CA ALA A 157 -8.42 6.83 -21.51
C ALA A 157 -8.39 5.31 -21.75
N LEU A 158 -7.94 4.86 -22.92
CA LEU A 158 -7.77 3.43 -23.21
C LEU A 158 -6.69 2.79 -22.33
N ILE A 159 -5.56 3.47 -22.12
CA ILE A 159 -4.50 3.01 -21.23
C ILE A 159 -4.98 2.95 -19.79
N PHE A 160 -5.75 3.97 -19.36
CA PHE A 160 -6.36 4.01 -18.04
C PHE A 160 -7.34 2.85 -17.83
N MET A 161 -8.22 2.60 -18.81
CA MET A 161 -9.18 1.49 -18.77
C MET A 161 -8.49 0.13 -18.78
N LEU A 162 -7.45 -0.04 -19.59
CA LEU A 162 -6.62 -1.25 -19.59
C LEU A 162 -5.94 -1.44 -18.22
N GLY A 163 -5.41 -0.37 -17.64
CA GLY A 163 -4.87 -0.38 -16.28
C GLY A 163 -5.90 -0.87 -15.27
N LEU A 164 -7.10 -0.27 -15.24
CA LEU A 164 -8.19 -0.70 -14.36
C LEU A 164 -8.57 -2.16 -14.58
N TYR A 165 -8.62 -2.63 -15.83
CA TYR A 165 -8.92 -4.02 -16.17
C TYR A 165 -7.87 -5.00 -15.61
N LEU A 166 -6.59 -4.66 -15.70
CA LEU A 166 -5.52 -5.50 -15.13
C LEU A 166 -5.54 -5.49 -13.59
N LEU A 167 -5.81 -4.35 -12.96
CA LEU A 167 -5.96 -4.27 -11.49
C LEU A 167 -7.21 -5.00 -10.97
N SER A 168 -8.27 -5.11 -11.78
CA SER A 168 -9.52 -5.74 -11.33
C SER A 168 -9.45 -7.26 -11.25
N ARG A 169 -8.39 -7.88 -11.78
CA ARG A 169 -8.17 -9.34 -11.73
C ARG A 169 -8.20 -9.81 -10.27
N PRO A 170 -9.13 -10.69 -9.87
CA PRO A 170 -9.31 -11.08 -8.47
C PRO A 170 -8.30 -12.14 -7.99
N TYR A 171 -8.19 -12.30 -6.66
CA TYR A 171 -7.26 -13.26 -6.05
C TYR A 171 -7.79 -14.68 -6.07
N TYR A 172 -9.05 -14.84 -5.70
CA TYR A 172 -9.72 -16.13 -5.53
C TYR A 172 -11.11 -16.11 -6.17
N VAL A 173 -11.14 -16.10 -7.50
CA VAL A 173 -12.38 -16.45 -8.23
C VAL A 173 -12.00 -17.34 -9.40
N PRO A 174 -12.06 -18.67 -9.24
CA PRO A 174 -11.91 -19.54 -10.38
C PRO A 174 -13.15 -19.40 -11.29
N TYR A 175 -12.96 -19.60 -12.60
CA TYR A 175 -14.04 -19.73 -13.60
C TYR A 175 -14.78 -18.47 -14.05
N VAL A 176 -14.16 -17.27 -14.01
CA VAL A 176 -14.71 -16.10 -14.70
C VAL A 176 -13.88 -15.76 -15.94
N ASN A 177 -14.48 -15.92 -17.12
CA ASN A 177 -13.81 -15.75 -18.41
C ASN A 177 -13.34 -14.31 -18.69
N LEU A 178 -13.82 -13.31 -17.95
CA LEU A 178 -13.44 -11.91 -18.15
C LEU A 178 -11.93 -11.69 -18.05
N TRP A 179 -11.19 -12.46 -17.25
CA TRP A 179 -9.73 -12.32 -17.09
C TRP A 179 -8.91 -13.44 -17.77
N GLN A 180 -9.54 -14.34 -18.52
CA GLN A 180 -8.84 -15.39 -19.27
C GLN A 180 -7.69 -14.87 -20.14
N PRO A 181 -7.83 -13.75 -20.90
CA PRO A 181 -6.72 -13.21 -21.67
C PRO A 181 -5.54 -12.79 -20.78
N VAL A 182 -5.82 -12.25 -19.60
CA VAL A 182 -4.80 -11.85 -18.62
C VAL A 182 -4.10 -13.08 -18.06
N ASP A 183 -4.85 -14.11 -17.69
CA ASP A 183 -4.28 -15.34 -17.13
C ASP A 183 -3.44 -16.11 -18.16
N LEU A 184 -3.78 -16.04 -19.46
CA LEU A 184 -3.00 -16.63 -20.55
C LEU A 184 -1.71 -15.85 -20.84
N LEU A 185 -1.78 -14.52 -20.91
CA LEU A 185 -0.65 -13.66 -21.27
C LEU A 185 0.30 -13.38 -20.10
N MET A 186 -0.22 -13.38 -18.87
CA MET A 186 0.51 -13.06 -17.65
C MET A 186 0.21 -14.09 -16.55
N PRO A 187 0.62 -15.36 -16.72
CA PRO A 187 0.37 -16.40 -15.74
C PRO A 187 1.01 -16.03 -14.39
N ASP A 188 0.14 -15.82 -13.40
CA ASP A 188 0.51 -15.46 -12.04
C ASP A 188 -0.56 -15.91 -11.04
N PRO A 189 -0.26 -16.87 -10.15
CA PRO A 189 -1.22 -17.30 -9.12
C PRO A 189 -1.46 -16.23 -8.05
N THR A 190 -0.65 -15.16 -8.00
CA THR A 190 -0.65 -14.15 -6.92
C THR A 190 -1.09 -12.75 -7.35
N MET A 191 -1.60 -12.59 -8.59
CA MET A 191 -2.04 -11.32 -9.20
C MET A 191 -0.97 -10.22 -9.33
N ARG A 192 0.24 -10.42 -8.83
CA ARG A 192 1.29 -9.40 -8.72
C ARG A 192 1.63 -8.81 -10.09
N LYS A 193 1.81 -9.63 -11.11
CA LYS A 193 2.15 -9.22 -12.47
C LYS A 193 1.06 -8.34 -13.10
N PRO A 194 -0.21 -8.79 -13.21
CA PRO A 194 -1.27 -7.94 -13.77
C PRO A 194 -1.50 -6.69 -12.92
N HIS A 195 -1.41 -6.76 -11.59
CA HIS A 195 -1.60 -5.60 -10.72
C HIS A 195 -0.49 -4.57 -10.87
N ALA A 196 0.78 -4.98 -10.90
CA ALA A 196 1.90 -4.07 -11.08
C ALA A 196 1.91 -3.44 -12.48
N ALA A 197 1.60 -4.23 -13.52
CA ALA A 197 1.44 -3.71 -14.88
C ALA A 197 0.26 -2.75 -14.98
N GLY A 198 -0.87 -3.08 -14.38
CA GLY A 198 -2.03 -2.21 -14.33
C GLY A 198 -1.75 -0.90 -13.60
N ALA A 199 -1.08 -0.95 -12.43
CA ALA A 199 -0.70 0.23 -11.67
C ALA A 199 0.26 1.14 -12.45
N PHE A 200 1.22 0.54 -13.18
CA PHE A 200 2.08 1.25 -14.11
C PHE A 200 1.29 2.01 -15.19
N LEU A 201 0.32 1.36 -15.84
CA LEU A 201 -0.53 2.00 -16.85
C LEU A 201 -1.40 3.12 -16.26
N LEU A 202 -1.93 2.93 -15.05
CA LEU A 202 -2.69 3.98 -14.36
C LEU A 202 -1.81 5.20 -14.09
N ILE A 203 -0.59 5.02 -13.57
CA ILE A 203 0.33 6.13 -13.30
C ILE A 203 0.66 6.91 -14.58
N LEU A 204 0.85 6.20 -15.71
CA LEU A 204 1.13 6.83 -16.99
C LEU A 204 -0.03 7.68 -17.55
N SER A 205 -1.28 7.29 -17.25
CA SER A 205 -2.47 7.84 -17.93
C SER A 205 -3.31 8.77 -17.05
N VAL A 206 -3.27 8.61 -15.73
CA VAL A 206 -4.16 9.30 -14.78
C VAL A 206 -4.11 10.83 -14.90
N GLY A 207 -2.92 11.40 -15.12
CA GLY A 207 -2.74 12.84 -15.28
C GLY A 207 -3.29 13.40 -16.59
N SER A 208 -3.51 12.55 -17.59
CA SER A 208 -4.00 12.90 -18.93
C SER A 208 -5.51 12.68 -19.08
N VAL A 209 -6.17 11.98 -18.16
CA VAL A 209 -7.63 11.78 -18.17
C VAL A 209 -8.31 12.85 -17.31
N ALA A 210 -8.80 13.93 -17.95
CA ALA A 210 -9.28 15.12 -17.23
C ALA A 210 -10.35 14.88 -16.15
N PRO A 211 -11.40 14.05 -16.36
CA PRO A 211 -12.38 13.77 -15.31
C PRO A 211 -11.76 13.09 -14.09
N VAL A 212 -10.89 12.11 -14.32
CA VAL A 212 -10.19 11.37 -13.26
C VAL A 212 -9.23 12.29 -12.53
N ARG A 213 -8.45 13.10 -13.25
CA ARG A 213 -7.53 14.07 -12.66
C ARG A 213 -8.28 15.05 -11.75
N ARG A 214 -9.38 15.63 -12.21
CA ARG A 214 -10.22 16.57 -11.44
C ARG A 214 -10.78 15.92 -10.17
N LEU A 215 -11.21 14.66 -10.26
CA LEU A 215 -11.70 13.91 -9.11
C LEU A 215 -10.59 13.72 -8.05
N LEU A 216 -9.40 13.29 -8.47
CA LEU A 216 -8.26 13.04 -7.58
C LEU A 216 -7.61 14.31 -7.02
N GLU A 217 -7.67 15.43 -7.75
CA GLU A 217 -7.26 16.76 -7.30
C GLU A 217 -8.31 17.42 -6.39
N GLY A 218 -9.51 16.83 -6.27
CA GLY A 218 -10.59 17.31 -5.41
C GLY A 218 -10.25 17.28 -3.92
N ARG A 219 -10.87 18.18 -3.14
CA ARG A 219 -10.60 18.33 -1.70
C ARG A 219 -10.79 17.04 -0.90
N VAL A 220 -11.84 16.27 -1.23
CA VAL A 220 -12.13 14.99 -0.55
C VAL A 220 -11.07 13.94 -0.85
N ALA A 221 -10.67 13.79 -2.12
CA ALA A 221 -9.63 12.85 -2.51
C ALA A 221 -8.27 13.21 -1.88
N GLN A 222 -7.91 14.49 -1.83
CA GLN A 222 -6.69 14.95 -1.17
C GLN A 222 -6.74 14.76 0.36
N PHE A 223 -7.90 14.98 0.99
CA PHE A 223 -8.12 14.71 2.41
C PHE A 223 -7.93 13.21 2.72
N LEU A 224 -8.58 12.33 1.96
CA LEU A 224 -8.42 10.88 2.10
C LEU A 224 -7.00 10.43 1.78
N GLY A 225 -6.36 11.04 0.78
CA GLY A 225 -4.96 10.79 0.42
C GLY A 225 -4.01 11.08 1.58
N ARG A 226 -4.21 12.19 2.30
CA ARG A 226 -3.44 12.52 3.49
C ARG A 226 -3.61 11.49 4.61
N LEU A 227 -4.81 10.96 4.80
CA LEU A 227 -5.10 9.97 5.85
C LEU A 227 -4.83 8.52 5.44
N SER A 228 -4.56 8.27 4.16
CA SER A 228 -4.51 6.92 3.58
C SER A 228 -3.57 5.97 4.31
N TYR A 229 -2.37 6.44 4.69
CA TYR A 229 -1.39 5.62 5.39
C TYR A 229 -1.85 5.28 6.81
N SER A 230 -2.37 6.27 7.55
CA SER A 230 -2.92 6.04 8.90
C SER A 230 -4.11 5.09 8.85
N LEU A 231 -5.02 5.27 7.89
CA LEU A 231 -6.16 4.38 7.67
C LEU A 231 -5.73 2.97 7.30
N TYR A 232 -4.73 2.83 6.43
CA TYR A 232 -4.16 1.54 6.07
C TYR A 232 -3.61 0.79 7.29
N LEU A 233 -2.91 1.46 8.20
CA LEU A 233 -2.36 0.80 9.39
C LEU A 233 -3.41 0.36 10.42
N LEU A 234 -4.54 1.06 10.49
CA LEU A 234 -5.54 0.88 11.54
C LEU A 234 -6.78 0.08 11.12
N HIS A 235 -7.17 0.12 9.85
CA HIS A 235 -8.46 -0.42 9.41
C HIS A 235 -8.60 -1.92 9.75
N PHE A 236 -7.56 -2.71 9.53
CA PHE A 236 -7.61 -4.16 9.68
C PHE A 236 -7.87 -4.61 11.14
N PRO A 237 -7.08 -4.18 12.15
CA PRO A 237 -7.37 -4.53 13.54
C PRO A 237 -8.69 -3.91 14.04
N LEU A 238 -9.10 -2.75 13.53
CA LEU A 238 -10.40 -2.15 13.85
C LEU A 238 -11.57 -2.98 13.32
N LEU A 239 -11.50 -3.44 12.07
CA LEU A 239 -12.51 -4.32 11.47
C LEU A 239 -12.58 -5.65 12.23
N ALA A 240 -11.43 -6.23 12.59
CA ALA A 240 -11.36 -7.50 13.31
C ALA A 240 -11.90 -7.45 14.75
N SER A 241 -11.92 -6.26 15.38
CA SER A 241 -12.36 -6.04 16.76
C SER A 241 -13.69 -5.28 16.82
N VAL A 242 -13.63 -3.94 16.85
CA VAL A 242 -14.79 -3.05 16.99
C VAL A 242 -15.79 -3.25 15.85
N GLY A 243 -15.31 -3.38 14.62
CA GLY A 243 -16.18 -3.63 13.46
C GLY A 243 -16.96 -4.94 13.59
N ALA A 244 -16.27 -6.02 13.98
CA ALA A 244 -16.89 -7.30 14.25
C ALA A 244 -17.91 -7.23 15.39
N LEU A 245 -17.59 -6.49 16.47
CA LEU A 245 -18.51 -6.27 17.59
C LEU A 245 -19.79 -5.54 17.17
N VAL A 246 -19.67 -4.43 16.43
CA VAL A 246 -20.83 -3.68 15.92
C VAL A 246 -21.71 -4.58 15.06
N LEU A 247 -21.10 -5.36 14.15
CA LEU A 247 -21.87 -6.22 13.26
C LEU A 247 -22.56 -7.37 14.00
N LEU A 248 -21.86 -8.03 14.93
CA LEU A 248 -22.42 -9.10 15.77
C LEU A 248 -23.58 -8.60 16.66
N ALA A 249 -23.50 -7.36 17.14
CA ALA A 249 -24.56 -6.75 17.95
C ALA A 249 -25.84 -6.46 17.14
N MET A 250 -25.76 -6.37 15.81
CA MET A 250 -26.89 -6.05 14.94
C MET A 250 -27.43 -7.27 14.18
N VAL A 251 -26.55 -8.20 13.80
CA VAL A 251 -26.88 -9.29 12.87
C VAL A 251 -27.99 -10.21 13.38
N THR A 252 -28.06 -10.46 14.68
CA THR A 252 -29.11 -11.27 15.31
C THR A 252 -30.49 -10.61 15.30
N HIS A 253 -30.56 -9.29 15.12
CA HIS A 253 -31.80 -8.52 15.19
C HIS A 253 -32.35 -8.13 13.82
N VAL A 254 -31.48 -7.79 12.86
CA VAL A 254 -31.91 -7.23 11.55
C VAL A 254 -31.44 -8.05 10.35
N GLY A 255 -30.73 -9.16 10.57
CA GLY A 255 -30.11 -9.98 9.53
C GLY A 255 -28.82 -9.37 8.95
N TYR A 256 -28.03 -10.20 8.26
CA TYR A 256 -26.66 -9.85 7.84
C TYR A 256 -26.59 -8.67 6.86
N GLY A 257 -27.42 -8.65 5.81
CA GLY A 257 -27.40 -7.59 4.80
C GLY A 257 -27.71 -6.21 5.39
N THR A 258 -28.78 -6.12 6.18
CA THR A 258 -29.16 -4.87 6.86
C THR A 258 -28.14 -4.47 7.91
N ALA A 259 -27.65 -5.41 8.72
CA ALA A 259 -26.60 -5.14 9.69
C ALA A 259 -25.34 -4.57 9.03
N LEU A 260 -24.95 -5.09 7.86
CA LEU A 260 -23.80 -4.58 7.11
C LEU A 260 -24.01 -3.14 6.63
N LEU A 261 -25.19 -2.84 6.08
CA LEU A 261 -25.53 -1.49 5.61
C LEU A 261 -25.52 -0.46 6.76
N LEU A 262 -25.97 -0.85 7.95
CA LEU A 262 -25.98 0.01 9.13
C LEU A 262 -24.60 0.11 9.80
N ALA A 263 -23.84 -0.98 9.87
CA ALA A 263 -22.53 -1.02 10.49
C ALA A 263 -21.46 -0.30 9.65
N PHE A 264 -21.54 -0.39 8.31
CA PHE A 264 -20.55 0.22 7.42
C PHE A 264 -20.27 1.71 7.70
N PRO A 265 -21.27 2.62 7.73
CA PRO A 265 -21.01 4.03 8.00
C PRO A 265 -20.45 4.27 9.41
N VAL A 266 -20.90 3.48 10.41
CA VAL A 266 -20.41 3.58 11.80
C VAL A 266 -18.94 3.19 11.88
N VAL A 267 -18.59 2.03 11.34
CA VAL A 267 -17.21 1.51 11.36
C VAL A 267 -16.29 2.37 10.51
N MET A 268 -16.75 2.84 9.34
CA MET A 268 -16.01 3.80 8.52
C MET A 268 -15.73 5.10 9.26
N ALA A 269 -16.74 5.66 9.96
CA ALA A 269 -16.55 6.87 10.76
C ALA A 269 -15.54 6.66 11.89
N ILE A 270 -15.57 5.52 12.58
CA ILE A 270 -14.59 5.14 13.61
C ILE A 270 -13.18 5.04 13.01
N CYS A 271 -13.03 4.32 11.89
CA CYS A 271 -11.76 4.19 11.19
C CYS A 271 -11.20 5.55 10.77
N LEU A 272 -12.01 6.43 10.18
CA LEU A 272 -11.58 7.77 9.79
C LEU A 272 -11.22 8.64 11.00
N ALA A 273 -12.03 8.60 12.07
CA ALA A 273 -11.77 9.35 13.30
C ALA A 273 -10.43 8.96 13.94
N LEU A 274 -10.20 7.67 14.13
CA LEU A 274 -8.95 7.16 14.69
C LEU A 274 -7.76 7.39 13.75
N SER A 275 -7.97 7.33 12.43
CA SER A 275 -6.93 7.67 11.45
C SER A 275 -6.55 9.15 11.50
N MET A 276 -7.50 10.05 11.75
CA MET A 276 -7.20 11.48 11.95
C MET A 276 -6.35 11.70 13.21
N VAL A 277 -6.69 11.03 14.31
CA VAL A 277 -5.89 11.07 15.56
C VAL A 277 -4.50 10.51 15.30
N PHE A 278 -4.40 9.33 14.70
CA PHE A 278 -3.13 8.69 14.42
C PHE A 278 -2.25 9.50 13.46
N ASN A 279 -2.83 10.06 12.40
CA ASN A 279 -2.10 10.94 11.48
C ASN A 279 -1.49 12.13 12.24
N ARG A 280 -2.28 12.77 13.10
CA ARG A 280 -1.87 13.99 13.82
C ARG A 280 -0.81 13.72 14.89
N TRP A 281 -0.93 12.61 15.61
CA TRP A 281 -0.13 12.32 16.82
C TRP A 281 0.99 11.31 16.60
N VAL A 282 0.97 10.56 15.49
CA VAL A 282 1.96 9.51 15.20
C VAL A 282 2.64 9.75 13.86
N ASP A 283 1.88 9.83 12.77
CA ASP A 283 2.45 9.90 11.41
C ASP A 283 3.21 11.22 11.17
N GLU A 284 2.55 12.37 11.32
CA GLU A 284 3.18 13.69 11.15
C GLU A 284 4.39 13.87 12.08
N PRO A 285 4.33 13.53 13.39
CA PRO A 285 5.50 13.56 14.27
C PRO A 285 6.62 12.62 13.85
N ALA A 286 6.32 11.40 13.36
CA ALA A 286 7.34 10.47 12.87
C ALA A 286 8.09 11.04 11.65
N VAL A 287 7.39 11.71 10.74
CA VAL A 287 7.99 12.42 9.60
C VAL A 287 8.89 13.57 10.07
N ALA A 288 8.43 14.34 11.06
CA ALA A 288 9.21 15.44 11.62
C ALA A 288 10.46 14.93 12.37
N PHE A 289 10.31 13.90 13.20
CA PHE A 289 11.39 13.27 13.95
C PHE A 289 12.45 12.66 13.03
N SER A 290 12.03 11.86 12.05
CA SER A 290 12.96 11.28 11.07
C SER A 290 13.76 12.36 10.33
N SER A 291 13.10 13.47 9.99
CA SER A 291 13.76 14.61 9.35
C SER A 291 14.82 15.28 10.24
N ARG A 292 14.54 15.45 11.54
CA ARG A 292 15.49 15.98 12.52
C ARG A 292 16.68 15.04 12.71
N LEU A 293 16.41 13.75 12.90
CA LEU A 293 17.43 12.71 13.09
C LEU A 293 18.44 12.68 11.93
N ALA A 294 17.95 12.64 10.69
CA ALA A 294 18.81 12.65 9.52
C ALA A 294 19.59 13.97 9.36
N GLY A 295 19.00 15.09 9.81
CA GLY A 295 19.68 16.38 9.84
C GLY A 295 20.85 16.43 10.83
N ALA A 296 20.73 15.79 11.99
CA ALA A 296 21.78 15.70 13.00
C ALA A 296 22.91 14.76 12.54
N LEU A 297 22.57 13.56 12.07
CA LEU A 297 23.55 12.55 11.67
C LEU A 297 24.40 12.95 10.45
N VAL A 298 23.83 13.71 9.52
CA VAL A 298 24.57 14.17 8.32
C VAL A 298 25.33 15.46 8.56
N ARG A 299 24.96 16.28 9.55
CA ARG A 299 25.76 17.45 9.96
C ARG A 299 27.07 17.04 10.64
N ASN A 300 27.08 15.94 11.39
CA ASN A 300 28.29 15.43 12.03
C ASN A 300 29.24 14.67 11.07
N ARG A 301 28.94 14.62 9.76
CA ARG A 301 29.76 13.95 8.72
C ARG A 301 30.26 14.91 7.63
N ALA A 302 29.96 16.20 7.74
CA ALA A 302 30.49 17.26 6.87
C ALA A 302 31.51 18.07 7.66
#